data_AF-A0A7V9FX94-F1
#
_entry.id   AF-A0A7V9FX94-F1
#
_cell.length_a   1.000
_cell.length_b   1.000
_cell.length_c   1.000
_cell.angle_alpha   90.00
_cell.angle_beta   90.00
_cell.angle_gamma   90.00
#
_symmetry.space_group_name_H-M   'P 1'
#
loop_
_entity.id
_entity.type
_entity.pdbx_description
1 polymer ?
#
loop_
_entity_poly.entity_id
_entity_poly.type
_entity_poly.pdbx_seq_one_letter_code
_entity_poly.pdbx_strand_id
1 'polypeptide(L)' 'LYRRTATQLTMRSSLELEALFDGFGLVPPGVVFLPLWRPDSSADVDDHPERFSMYAAVGRRE' A
#
# COMPACT_ATOMS: atom_id res chain seq x y z
N LEU A 1 -15.50 -11.72 9.89
CA LEU A 1 -14.86 -11.28 11.15
C LEU A 1 -14.72 -9.76 11.27
N TYR A 2 -14.28 -9.02 10.25
CA TYR A 2 -14.04 -7.56 10.33
C TYR A 2 -15.26 -6.63 10.42
N ARG A 3 -16.49 -7.14 10.28
CA ARG A 3 -17.72 -6.32 10.34
C ARG A 3 -18.22 -6.09 11.78
N ARG A 4 -17.59 -6.70 12.77
CA ARG A 4 -18.05 -6.73 14.18
C ARG A 4 -16.97 -6.29 15.17
N THR A 5 -16.00 -5.52 14.70
CA THR A 5 -14.97 -4.86 15.51
C THR A 5 -15.30 -3.37 15.60
N ALA A 6 -15.03 -2.73 16.75
CA ALA A 6 -15.20 -1.29 16.89
C ALA A 6 -14.37 -0.50 15.86
N THR A 7 -13.27 -1.10 15.40
CA THR A 7 -12.44 -0.62 14.28
C THR A 7 -12.84 -1.38 13.02
N GLN A 8 -13.64 -0.75 12.16
CA GLN A 8 -14.01 -1.33 10.87
C GLN A 8 -12.78 -1.41 9.96
N LEU A 9 -12.57 -2.58 9.36
CA LEU A 9 -11.55 -2.77 8.33
C LEU A 9 -12.23 -2.91 6.97
N THR A 10 -11.85 -2.05 6.03
CA THR A 10 -12.24 -2.14 4.63
C THR A 10 -11.04 -2.60 3.82
N MET A 11 -11.13 -3.78 3.24
CA MET A 11 -10.13 -4.26 2.28
C MET A 11 -10.27 -3.45 0.98
N ARG A 12 -9.14 -3.06 0.39
CA ARG A 12 -9.08 -2.39 -0.92
C ARG A 12 -8.07 -3.09 -1.81
N SER A 13 -8.36 -3.14 -3.09
CA SER A 13 -7.42 -3.48 -4.15
C SER A 13 -6.39 -2.36 -4.38
N SER A 14 -5.32 -2.65 -5.12
CA SER A 14 -4.36 -1.63 -5.55
C SER A 14 -5.01 -0.55 -6.40
N LEU A 15 -5.93 -0.91 -7.31
CA LEU A 15 -6.67 0.06 -8.15
C LEU A 15 -7.56 1.00 -7.32
N GLU A 16 -8.26 0.46 -6.32
CA GLU A 16 -9.05 1.29 -5.40
C GLU A 16 -8.16 2.19 -4.54
N LEU A 17 -6.93 1.76 -4.23
CA LEU A 17 -5.96 2.58 -3.52
C LEU A 17 -5.37 3.67 -4.41
N GLU A 18 -5.07 3.37 -5.68
CA GLU A 18 -4.63 4.36 -6.68
C GLU A 18 -5.65 5.48 -6.87
N ALA A 19 -6.95 5.14 -6.95
CA ALA A 19 -8.02 6.13 -7.05
C ALA A 19 -8.11 7.07 -5.83
N LEU A 20 -7.64 6.66 -4.65
CA LEU A 20 -7.57 7.55 -3.48
C LEU A 20 -6.50 8.63 -3.64
N PHE A 21 -5.56 8.47 -4.57
CA PHE A 21 -4.53 9.45 -4.89
C PHE A 21 -4.93 10.39 -6.04
N ASP A 22 -6.18 10.37 -6.50
CA ASP A 22 -6.68 11.32 -7.49
C ASP A 22 -6.37 12.77 -7.05
N GLY A 23 -5.70 13.52 -7.94
CA GLY A 23 -5.22 14.89 -7.65
C GLY A 23 -3.85 14.99 -6.97
N PHE A 24 -3.15 13.87 -6.76
CA PHE A 24 -1.78 13.81 -6.27
C PHE A 24 -0.85 13.17 -7.30
N GLY A 25 0.39 13.65 -7.37
CA GLY A 25 1.45 12.93 -8.07
C GLY A 25 1.96 11.78 -7.22
N LEU A 26 1.78 10.53 -7.67
CA LEU A 26 2.34 9.37 -7.00
C LEU A 26 3.87 9.38 -7.09
N VAL A 27 4.52 9.29 -5.93
CA VAL A 27 5.97 9.21 -5.83
C VAL A 27 6.41 7.78 -6.14
N PRO A 28 7.42 7.56 -7.00
CA PRO A 28 7.96 6.22 -7.25
C PRO A 28 8.34 5.49 -5.94
N PRO A 29 7.95 4.22 -5.77
CA PRO A 29 7.48 3.28 -6.82
C PRO A 29 5.96 3.29 -7.12
N GLY A 30 5.18 4.19 -6.51
CA GLY A 30 3.71 4.17 -6.61
C GLY A 30 3.07 3.29 -5.54
N VAL A 31 2.00 2.58 -5.90
CA VAL A 31 1.30 1.64 -5.01
C VAL A 31 1.97 0.27 -5.08
N VAL A 32 2.55 -0.18 -3.98
CA VAL A 32 3.25 -1.47 -3.87
C VAL A 32 2.91 -2.16 -2.56
N PHE A 33 3.17 -3.47 -2.42
CA PHE A 33 3.11 -4.12 -1.11
C PHE A 33 4.09 -3.45 -0.14
N LEU A 34 3.72 -3.36 1.13
CA LEU A 34 4.46 -2.58 2.13
C LEU A 34 5.98 -2.84 2.15
N PRO A 35 6.49 -4.09 2.11
CA PRO A 35 7.94 -4.34 2.12
C PRO A 35 8.68 -3.80 0.89
N LEU A 36 8.00 -3.61 -0.23
CA LEU A 36 8.58 -3.13 -1.48
C LEU A 36 8.73 -1.60 -1.51
N TRP A 37 8.18 -0.88 -0.53
CA TRP A 37 8.26 0.57 -0.50
C TRP A 37 9.62 1.02 0.04
N ARG A 38 10.54 1.38 -0.87
CA ARG A 38 11.88 1.91 -0.59
C ARG A 38 12.58 1.22 0.59
N PRO A 39 12.78 -0.11 0.53
CA PRO A 39 13.50 -0.82 1.57
C PRO A 39 14.95 -0.33 1.67
N ASP A 40 15.54 -0.42 2.85
CA ASP A 40 16.95 -0.06 3.07
C ASP A 40 17.89 -1.05 2.36
N SER A 41 17.49 -2.33 2.29
CA SER A 41 18.19 -3.39 1.56
C SER A 41 17.21 -4.28 0.79
N SER A 42 17.63 -4.82 -0.35
CA SER A 42 16.84 -5.84 -1.06
C SER A 42 16.65 -7.13 -0.24
N ALA A 43 17.53 -7.38 0.74
CA ALA A 43 17.42 -8.53 1.64
C ALA A 43 16.28 -8.38 2.68
N ASP A 44 15.71 -7.17 2.83
CA ASP A 44 14.58 -6.92 3.74
C ASP A 44 13.24 -7.33 3.12
N VAL A 45 13.25 -7.69 1.83
CA VAL A 45 12.07 -8.10 1.06
C VAL A 45 12.11 -9.63 0.90
N ASP A 46 11.08 -10.29 1.42
CA ASP A 46 10.84 -11.72 1.18
C ASP A 46 10.45 -11.99 -0.29
N ASP A 47 10.64 -13.22 -0.77
CA ASP A 47 10.26 -13.64 -2.12
C ASP A 47 8.75 -13.52 -2.41
N HIS A 48 7.92 -13.43 -1.36
CA HIS A 48 6.46 -13.34 -1.43
C HIS A 48 5.91 -12.09 -0.72
N PRO A 49 6.21 -10.87 -1.22
CA PRO A 49 5.73 -9.63 -0.62
C PRO A 49 4.19 -9.54 -0.57
N GLU A 50 3.48 -10.25 -1.45
CA GLU A 50 2.01 -10.34 -1.48
C GLU A 50 1.39 -11.01 -0.25
N ARG A 51 2.20 -11.69 0.58
CA ARG A 51 1.75 -12.22 1.88
C ARG A 51 1.48 -11.11 2.90
N PHE A 52 2.04 -9.93 2.69
CA PHE A 52 1.68 -8.76 3.49
C PHE A 52 0.30 -8.25 3.06
N SER A 53 -0.64 -8.18 4.00
CA SER A 53 -2.00 -7.72 3.75
C SER A 53 -2.12 -6.20 3.55
N MET A 54 -1.00 -5.49 3.38
CA MET A 54 -0.93 -4.03 3.33
C MET A 54 -0.16 -3.55 2.11
N TYR A 55 -0.68 -2.50 1.49
CA TYR A 55 0.01 -1.70 0.48
C TYR A 55 0.60 -0.43 1.11
N ALA A 56 1.60 0.15 0.44
CA ALA A 56 2.16 1.47 0.73
C ALA A 56 2.24 2.31 -0.53
N ALA A 57 1.99 3.61 -0.37
CA ALA A 57 2.06 4.61 -1.43
C ALA A 57 2.26 6.00 -0.82
N VAL A 58 2.92 6.89 -1.56
CA VAL A 58 3.10 8.30 -1.17
C VAL A 58 2.68 9.19 -2.32
N GLY A 59 1.80 10.14 -2.03
CA GLY A 59 1.33 11.14 -2.97
C GLY A 59 1.83 12.51 -2.57
N ARG A 60 2.31 13.28 -3.54
CA ARG A 60 2.66 14.69 -3.36
C ARG A 60 1.59 15.55 -4.00
N ARG A 61 1.06 16.50 -3.24
CA ARG A 61 0.25 17.60 -3.77
C ARG A 61 1.20 18.70 -4.22
N GLU A 62 0.90 19.30 -5.37
CA GLU A 62 1.56 20.54 -5.79
C GLU A 62 1.07 21.75 -4.99
#